data_AF-A0A1F0Q1S3-F1
#
_entry.id   AF-A0A1F0Q1S3-F1
#
_cell.length_a   1.000
_cell.length_b   1.000
_cell.length_c   1.000
_cell.angle_alpha   90.00
_cell.angle_beta   90.00
_cell.angle_gamma   90.00
#
_symmetry.space_group_name_H-M   'P 1'
#
loop_
_entity.id
_entity.type
_entity.pdbx_description
1 polymer ?
#
loop_
_entity_poly.entity_id
_entity_poly.type
_entity_poly.pdbx_seq_one_letter_code
_entity_poly.pdbx_strand_id
1 'polypeptide(L)'
;MGRHSAKNKSIATKFAASTVAVGAAAAIMAPNAAAAPDSDWDRLAQCESGGNWAINTGNGYHGGLQFSAQTWQAFGGGEFAPTANLATREQQIAVAERTLAQQGWGAWPACSASLGLNSAPTPRNVNAAPAPAAPQAPAEAPQAVQKAAEQPTDELASDALYTLIEDTATQYGLTIPASFTEQYKANRHNFNAFYSANRHVIDPLAQFLAAR
;
A
#
# COMPACT_ATOMS: atom_id res chain seq x y z
N MET A 1 -52.42 -8.94 -2.69
CA MET A 1 -51.62 -9.03 -1.44
C MET A 1 -51.20 -10.48 -1.25
N GLY A 2 -49.99 -10.79 -1.75
CA GLY A 2 -49.46 -12.15 -1.86
C GLY A 2 -48.99 -12.70 -0.53
N ARG A 3 -49.29 -13.98 -0.31
CA ARG A 3 -48.85 -14.85 0.77
C ARG A 3 -47.32 -15.03 0.70
N HIS A 4 -46.67 -15.38 1.81
CA HIS A 4 -45.59 -16.38 1.95
C HIS A 4 -44.86 -16.16 3.28
N SER A 5 -45.25 -16.91 4.32
CA SER A 5 -44.43 -17.17 5.51
C SER A 5 -43.90 -18.59 5.39
N ALA A 6 -42.59 -18.75 5.18
CA ALA A 6 -41.95 -20.05 5.07
C ALA A 6 -41.63 -20.60 6.47
N LYS A 7 -42.28 -21.71 6.84
CA LYS A 7 -41.90 -22.53 8.00
C LYS A 7 -41.03 -23.71 7.54
N ASN A 8 -39.84 -23.75 8.11
CA ASN A 8 -39.17 -24.92 8.71
C ASN A 8 -39.22 -26.25 7.92
N LYS A 9 -38.15 -26.59 7.21
CA LYS A 9 -37.89 -27.97 6.79
C LYS A 9 -37.01 -28.67 7.84
N SER A 10 -37.64 -29.60 8.53
CA SER A 10 -37.06 -30.58 9.44
C SER A 10 -35.96 -31.39 8.76
N ILE A 11 -34.82 -31.54 9.42
CA ILE A 11 -33.86 -32.62 9.16
C ILE A 11 -33.98 -33.59 10.32
N ALA A 12 -34.73 -34.66 10.09
CA ALA A 12 -34.80 -35.82 10.98
C ALA A 12 -34.28 -37.02 10.18
N THR A 13 -32.99 -37.31 10.31
CA THR A 13 -32.45 -38.61 9.90
C THR A 13 -31.83 -39.26 11.12
N LYS A 14 -32.59 -40.22 11.67
CA LYS A 14 -32.18 -41.13 12.73
C LYS A 14 -31.17 -42.12 12.15
N PHE A 15 -29.97 -42.16 12.71
CA PHE A 15 -29.11 -43.35 12.63
C PHE A 15 -28.80 -43.80 14.05
N ALA A 16 -29.39 -44.93 14.43
CA ALA A 16 -29.03 -45.69 15.62
C ALA A 16 -28.59 -47.07 15.16
N ALA A 17 -27.28 -47.33 15.23
CA ALA A 17 -26.73 -48.67 15.32
C ALA A 17 -25.46 -48.57 16.17
N SER A 18 -25.58 -49.06 17.39
CA SER A 18 -24.58 -49.12 18.44
C SER A 18 -23.57 -50.22 18.18
N THR A 19 -22.29 -49.84 18.08
CA THR A 19 -21.15 -50.73 18.36
C THR A 19 -20.13 -49.97 19.19
N VAL A 20 -19.90 -50.48 20.40
CA VAL A 20 -18.87 -50.01 21.33
C VAL A 20 -17.52 -50.49 20.81
N ALA A 21 -16.65 -49.55 20.43
CA ALA A 21 -15.22 -49.78 20.29
C ALA A 21 -14.46 -48.59 20.88
N VAL A 22 -13.60 -48.91 21.85
CA VAL A 22 -12.70 -48.03 22.58
C VAL A 22 -11.68 -47.42 21.62
N GLY A 23 -11.42 -46.12 21.77
CA GLY A 23 -10.15 -45.51 21.37
C GLY A 23 -10.02 -45.07 19.92
N ALA A 24 -10.38 -43.82 19.65
CA ALA A 24 -9.54 -42.88 18.93
C ALA A 24 -10.23 -41.51 19.02
N ALA A 25 -9.67 -40.60 19.81
CA ALA A 25 -9.90 -39.19 19.60
C ALA A 25 -9.32 -38.86 18.21
N ALA A 26 -10.10 -39.06 17.15
CA ALA A 26 -9.85 -38.42 15.88
C ALA A 26 -10.14 -36.94 16.11
N ALA A 27 -9.15 -36.24 16.67
CA ALA A 27 -9.03 -34.82 16.44
C ALA A 27 -9.04 -34.69 14.92
N ILE A 28 -10.17 -34.24 14.38
CA ILE A 28 -10.19 -33.65 13.06
C ILE A 28 -9.24 -32.46 13.21
N MET A 29 -7.97 -32.68 12.89
CA MET A 29 -7.05 -31.60 12.58
C MET A 29 -7.65 -30.98 11.34
N ALA A 30 -8.55 -30.02 11.53
CA ALA A 30 -8.81 -29.03 10.50
C ALA A 30 -7.42 -28.57 10.07
N PRO A 31 -7.08 -28.61 8.77
CA PRO A 31 -5.82 -28.06 8.32
C PRO A 31 -5.82 -26.63 8.86
N ASN A 32 -4.86 -26.36 9.74
CA ASN A 32 -4.49 -25.05 10.19
C ASN A 32 -4.20 -24.26 8.92
N ALA A 33 -5.24 -23.61 8.40
CA ALA A 33 -5.17 -22.89 7.15
C ALA A 33 -4.27 -21.70 7.44
N ALA A 34 -3.00 -21.87 7.09
CA ALA A 34 -2.01 -20.84 7.26
C ALA A 34 -2.50 -19.63 6.45
N ALA A 35 -2.41 -18.45 7.06
CA ALA A 35 -2.59 -17.19 6.38
C ALA A 35 -1.77 -17.19 5.09
N ALA A 36 -2.31 -16.67 3.99
CA ALA A 36 -1.54 -16.48 2.77
C ALA A 36 -0.30 -15.61 3.08
N PRO A 37 0.92 -16.19 3.05
CA PRO A 37 2.13 -15.42 3.27
C PRO A 37 2.33 -14.46 2.10
N ASP A 38 3.04 -13.35 2.35
CA ASP A 38 3.46 -12.40 1.31
C ASP A 38 4.13 -13.09 0.11
N SER A 39 4.88 -14.16 0.38
CA SER A 39 5.55 -14.96 -0.64
C SER A 39 4.58 -15.65 -1.62
N ASP A 40 3.37 -16.01 -1.21
CA ASP A 40 2.38 -16.61 -2.11
C ASP A 40 1.84 -15.56 -3.08
N TRP A 41 1.61 -14.34 -2.58
CA TRP A 41 1.21 -13.19 -3.39
C TRP A 41 2.30 -12.74 -4.35
N ASP A 42 3.57 -12.77 -3.93
CA ASP A 42 4.71 -12.46 -4.81
C ASP A 42 4.88 -13.50 -5.91
N ARG A 43 4.75 -14.79 -5.57
CA ARG A 43 4.80 -15.87 -6.56
C ARG A 43 3.65 -15.75 -7.56
N LEU A 44 2.46 -15.38 -7.08
CA LEU A 44 1.32 -15.11 -7.94
C LEU A 44 1.61 -13.92 -8.87
N ALA A 45 2.08 -12.80 -8.34
CA ALA A 45 2.44 -11.62 -9.13
C ALA A 45 3.56 -11.92 -10.15
N GLN A 46 4.52 -12.77 -9.80
CA GLN A 46 5.54 -13.24 -10.74
C GLN A 46 4.94 -14.00 -11.91
N CYS A 47 3.90 -14.80 -11.68
CA CYS A 47 3.20 -15.52 -12.73
C CYS A 47 2.27 -14.60 -13.56
N GLU A 48 1.56 -13.68 -12.90
CA GLU A 48 0.54 -12.82 -13.52
C GLU A 48 1.15 -11.64 -14.29
N SER A 49 2.16 -10.97 -13.74
CA SER A 49 2.74 -9.74 -14.30
C SER A 49 4.25 -9.76 -14.48
N GLY A 50 4.90 -10.90 -14.23
CA GLY A 50 6.35 -10.97 -14.15
C GLY A 50 6.92 -10.27 -12.90
N GLY A 51 6.09 -10.01 -11.89
CA GLY A 51 6.47 -9.36 -10.63
C GLY A 51 6.40 -7.82 -10.68
N ASN A 52 5.91 -7.24 -11.78
CA ASN A 52 5.74 -5.80 -11.88
C ASN A 52 4.40 -5.35 -11.28
N TRP A 53 4.45 -4.78 -10.09
CA TRP A 53 3.27 -4.29 -9.36
C TRP A 53 2.65 -3.02 -9.96
N ALA A 54 3.37 -2.28 -10.79
CA ALA A 54 2.90 -1.06 -11.44
C ALA A 54 2.48 -1.30 -12.91
N ILE A 55 2.39 -2.56 -13.36
CA ILE A 55 2.13 -2.87 -14.76
C ILE A 55 0.77 -2.32 -15.24
N ASN A 56 0.79 -1.73 -16.43
CA ASN A 56 -0.40 -1.34 -17.16
C ASN A 56 -0.10 -1.40 -18.67
N THR A 57 -0.42 -2.54 -19.28
CA THR A 57 -0.16 -2.79 -20.72
C THR A 57 -1.32 -2.39 -21.62
N GLY A 58 -2.42 -1.88 -21.05
CA GLY A 58 -3.64 -1.57 -21.79
C GLY A 58 -4.51 -2.79 -22.13
N ASN A 59 -4.25 -3.96 -21.52
CA ASN A 59 -5.02 -5.19 -21.72
C ASN A 59 -6.31 -5.28 -20.86
N GLY A 60 -6.67 -4.21 -20.16
CA GLY A 60 -7.84 -4.15 -19.27
C GLY A 60 -7.60 -4.68 -17.84
N TYR A 61 -6.38 -5.12 -17.55
CA TYR A 61 -5.94 -5.56 -16.23
C TYR A 61 -4.78 -4.69 -15.73
N HIS A 62 -4.69 -4.55 -14.41
CA HIS A 62 -3.81 -3.60 -13.78
C HIS A 62 -3.06 -4.23 -12.60
N GLY A 63 -1.80 -3.83 -12.44
CA GLY A 63 -1.00 -4.13 -11.27
C GLY A 63 -0.49 -5.57 -11.21
N GLY A 64 0.19 -5.89 -10.10
CA GLY A 64 0.95 -7.14 -9.96
C GLY A 64 0.08 -8.38 -10.05
N LEU A 65 -1.16 -8.28 -9.57
CA LEU A 65 -2.11 -9.39 -9.53
C LEU A 65 -3.15 -9.32 -10.65
N GLN A 66 -2.91 -8.49 -11.66
CA GLN A 66 -3.75 -8.39 -12.86
C GLN A 66 -5.24 -8.22 -12.53
N PHE A 67 -5.59 -7.21 -11.72
CA PHE A 67 -6.98 -6.90 -11.41
C PHE A 67 -7.67 -6.20 -12.59
N SER A 68 -8.92 -6.57 -12.89
CA SER A 68 -9.78 -5.70 -13.70
C SER A 68 -10.18 -4.47 -12.87
N ALA A 69 -10.42 -3.33 -13.54
CA ALA A 69 -10.88 -2.12 -12.85
C ALA A 69 -12.20 -2.35 -12.07
N GLN A 70 -13.10 -3.17 -12.61
CA GLN A 70 -14.37 -3.49 -11.95
C GLN A 70 -14.17 -4.32 -10.68
N THR A 71 -13.36 -5.38 -10.74
CA THR A 71 -13.06 -6.22 -9.57
C THR A 71 -12.33 -5.40 -8.52
N TRP A 72 -11.34 -4.60 -8.92
CA TRP A 72 -10.60 -3.71 -8.02
C TRP A 72 -11.54 -2.82 -7.20
N GLN A 73 -12.49 -2.16 -7.87
CA GLN A 73 -13.47 -1.30 -7.20
C GLN A 73 -14.44 -2.10 -6.33
N ALA A 74 -14.92 -3.24 -6.80
CA ALA A 74 -15.87 -4.10 -6.07
C ALA A 74 -15.31 -4.61 -4.73
N PHE A 75 -13.99 -4.80 -4.63
CA PHE A 75 -13.30 -5.28 -3.44
C PHE A 75 -12.67 -4.16 -2.60
N GLY A 76 -13.09 -2.91 -2.83
CA GLY A 76 -12.71 -1.75 -2.03
C GLY A 76 -11.35 -1.16 -2.37
N GLY A 77 -10.73 -1.56 -3.49
CA GLY A 77 -9.45 -0.98 -3.93
C GLY A 77 -9.52 0.50 -4.29
N GLY A 78 -10.73 1.02 -4.55
CA GLY A 78 -10.99 2.45 -4.75
C GLY A 78 -10.58 3.34 -3.57
N GLU A 79 -10.44 2.79 -2.37
CA GLU A 79 -9.93 3.55 -1.22
C GLU A 79 -8.43 3.85 -1.32
N PHE A 80 -7.69 3.07 -2.13
CA PHE A 80 -6.24 3.23 -2.33
C PHE A 80 -5.94 3.95 -3.63
N ALA A 81 -6.58 3.54 -4.73
CA ALA A 81 -6.37 4.14 -6.05
C ALA A 81 -7.52 3.83 -7.02
N PRO A 82 -7.68 4.60 -8.11
CA PRO A 82 -8.68 4.29 -9.16
C PRO A 82 -8.48 2.92 -9.82
N THR A 83 -7.23 2.48 -9.97
CA THR A 83 -6.84 1.18 -10.54
C THR A 83 -5.66 0.57 -9.76
N ALA A 84 -5.54 -0.75 -9.80
CA ALA A 84 -4.55 -1.48 -9.01
C ALA A 84 -3.09 -1.06 -9.28
N ASN A 85 -2.73 -0.73 -10.53
CA ASN A 85 -1.37 -0.34 -10.90
C ASN A 85 -0.90 0.99 -10.28
N LEU A 86 -1.82 1.79 -9.75
CA LEU A 86 -1.53 3.04 -9.05
C LEU A 86 -1.43 2.84 -7.53
N ALA A 87 -1.79 1.65 -7.04
CA ALA A 87 -1.67 1.29 -5.63
C ALA A 87 -0.33 0.57 -5.37
N THR A 88 0.16 0.72 -4.15
CA THR A 88 1.33 -0.02 -3.66
C THR A 88 1.08 -1.53 -3.67
N ARG A 89 2.16 -2.31 -3.64
CA ARG A 89 2.09 -3.78 -3.54
C ARG A 89 1.22 -4.21 -2.36
N GLU A 90 1.44 -3.62 -1.20
CA GLU A 90 0.77 -3.98 0.06
C GLU A 90 -0.73 -3.69 -0.01
N GLN A 91 -1.12 -2.59 -0.65
CA GLN A 91 -2.52 -2.24 -0.92
C GLN A 91 -3.17 -3.22 -1.90
N GLN A 92 -2.46 -3.60 -2.96
CA GLN A 92 -2.96 -4.60 -3.90
C GLN A 92 -3.18 -5.94 -3.22
N ILE A 93 -2.25 -6.36 -2.35
CA ILE A 93 -2.39 -7.60 -1.57
C ILE A 93 -3.58 -7.50 -0.61
N ALA A 94 -3.81 -6.36 0.05
CA ALA A 94 -4.96 -6.23 0.94
C ALA A 94 -6.31 -6.38 0.20
N VAL A 95 -6.42 -5.83 -1.02
CA VAL A 95 -7.61 -6.04 -1.88
C VAL A 95 -7.68 -7.49 -2.37
N ALA A 96 -6.53 -8.12 -2.63
CA ALA A 96 -6.46 -9.53 -3.01
C ALA A 96 -6.89 -10.47 -1.89
N GLU A 97 -6.56 -10.18 -0.63
CA GLU A 97 -7.04 -10.91 0.53
C GLU A 97 -8.57 -10.82 0.68
N ARG A 98 -9.17 -9.65 0.39
CA ARG A 98 -10.63 -9.49 0.35
C ARG A 98 -11.25 -10.28 -0.81
N THR A 99 -10.59 -10.29 -1.95
CA THR A 99 -11.02 -11.07 -3.13
C THR A 99 -10.96 -12.57 -2.82
N LEU A 100 -9.85 -13.02 -2.23
CA LEU A 100 -9.63 -14.39 -1.79
C LEU A 100 -10.66 -14.83 -0.75
N ALA A 101 -11.05 -13.93 0.15
CA ALA A 101 -12.09 -14.19 1.14
C ALA A 101 -13.47 -14.48 0.54
N GLN A 102 -13.79 -13.90 -0.62
CA GLN A 102 -15.10 -14.07 -1.25
C GLN A 102 -15.10 -15.09 -2.40
N GLN A 103 -14.02 -15.16 -3.18
CA GLN A 103 -13.95 -15.95 -4.41
C GLN A 103 -12.99 -17.15 -4.29
N GLY A 104 -12.15 -17.20 -3.25
CA GLY A 104 -11.07 -18.15 -3.17
C GLY A 104 -10.01 -17.92 -4.26
N TRP A 105 -9.07 -18.86 -4.37
CA TRP A 105 -7.99 -18.81 -5.39
C TRP A 105 -8.51 -18.91 -6.84
N GLY A 106 -9.80 -19.22 -7.04
CA GLY A 106 -10.45 -19.22 -8.34
C GLY A 106 -10.51 -17.85 -9.04
N ALA A 107 -10.22 -16.76 -8.33
CA ALA A 107 -10.01 -15.44 -8.94
C ALA A 107 -8.74 -15.38 -9.82
N TRP A 108 -7.76 -16.26 -9.58
CA TRP A 108 -6.52 -16.39 -10.35
C TRP A 108 -6.30 -17.84 -10.80
N PRO A 109 -7.16 -18.40 -11.66
CA PRO A 109 -7.30 -19.85 -11.82
C PRO A 109 -6.07 -20.53 -12.43
N ALA A 110 -5.37 -19.87 -13.36
CA ALA A 110 -4.22 -20.45 -14.05
C ALA A 110 -2.96 -20.46 -13.17
N CYS A 111 -2.59 -19.29 -12.65
CA CYS A 111 -1.37 -19.15 -11.85
C CYS A 111 -1.50 -19.77 -10.47
N SER A 112 -2.63 -19.64 -9.77
CA SER A 112 -2.82 -20.28 -8.47
C SER A 112 -2.75 -21.81 -8.56
N ALA A 113 -3.34 -22.41 -9.60
CA ALA A 113 -3.27 -23.86 -9.84
C ALA A 113 -1.84 -24.31 -10.16
N SER A 114 -1.12 -23.58 -11.02
CA SER A 114 0.28 -23.86 -11.37
C SER A 114 1.21 -23.78 -10.15
N LEU A 115 0.95 -22.82 -9.25
CA LEU A 115 1.77 -22.58 -8.06
C LEU A 115 1.36 -23.41 -6.84
N GLY A 116 0.21 -24.10 -6.90
CA GLY A 116 -0.35 -24.90 -5.81
C GLY A 116 -0.86 -24.07 -4.63
N LEU A 117 -1.35 -22.85 -4.86
CA LEU A 117 -1.78 -21.94 -3.79
C LEU A 117 -3.12 -22.40 -3.19
N ASN A 118 -3.14 -22.60 -1.86
CA ASN A 118 -4.31 -23.07 -1.13
C ASN A 118 -4.45 -22.45 0.28
N SER A 119 -3.65 -21.43 0.58
CA SER A 119 -3.65 -20.70 1.85
C SER A 119 -4.97 -19.96 2.08
N ALA A 120 -5.34 -19.74 3.35
CA ALA A 120 -6.57 -19.04 3.71
C ALA A 120 -6.42 -17.51 3.63
N PRO A 121 -7.51 -16.79 3.30
CA PRO A 121 -7.52 -15.34 3.33
C PRO A 121 -7.25 -14.83 4.74
N THR A 122 -6.44 -13.78 4.84
CA THR A 122 -6.20 -13.06 6.08
C THR A 122 -6.43 -11.57 5.86
N PRO A 123 -7.45 -10.96 6.47
CA PRO A 123 -7.70 -9.54 6.31
C PRO A 123 -6.48 -8.73 6.72
N ARG A 124 -5.90 -8.00 5.76
CA ARG A 124 -4.79 -7.08 6.03
C ARG A 124 -5.37 -5.70 6.27
N ASN A 125 -5.17 -5.19 7.48
CA ASN A 125 -5.49 -3.81 7.77
C ASN A 125 -4.32 -2.94 7.30
N VAL A 126 -4.26 -2.71 6.00
CA VAL A 126 -3.45 -1.63 5.47
C VAL A 126 -4.26 -0.35 5.70
N ASN A 127 -4.11 0.27 6.87
CA ASN A 127 -4.36 1.71 6.98
C ASN A 127 -3.67 2.33 5.77
N ALA A 128 -4.43 3.02 4.91
CA ALA A 128 -3.95 3.51 3.62
C ALA A 128 -2.50 3.96 3.74
N ALA A 129 -1.58 3.08 3.33
CA ALA A 129 -0.21 3.49 3.13
C ALA A 129 -0.31 4.64 2.13
N PRO A 130 0.35 5.79 2.35
CA PRO A 130 0.33 6.83 1.33
C PRO A 130 0.69 6.16 0.00
N ALA A 131 -0.05 6.48 -1.08
CA ALA A 131 0.43 6.24 -2.44
C ALA A 131 1.93 6.53 -2.51
N PRO A 132 2.75 5.80 -3.29
CA PRO A 132 4.21 5.94 -3.28
C PRO A 132 4.56 7.41 -3.15
N ALA A 133 4.98 7.80 -1.94
CA ALA A 133 5.18 9.21 -1.67
C ALA A 133 6.26 9.64 -2.67
N ALA A 134 5.99 10.72 -3.40
CA ALA A 134 7.06 11.48 -4.03
C ALA A 134 8.22 11.53 -3.03
N PRO A 135 9.44 11.23 -3.49
CA PRO A 135 10.51 10.69 -2.65
C PRO A 135 10.56 11.49 -1.34
N GLN A 136 10.31 10.81 -0.23
CA GLN A 136 10.19 11.48 1.06
C GLN A 136 11.53 12.13 1.36
N ALA A 137 11.51 13.43 1.65
CA ALA A 137 12.64 14.07 2.29
C ALA A 137 13.05 13.23 3.52
N PRO A 138 14.35 13.12 3.83
CA PRO A 138 14.84 12.26 4.90
C PRO A 138 14.02 12.47 6.17
N ALA A 139 13.52 11.38 6.78
CA ALA A 139 12.70 11.42 8.01
C ALA A 139 13.38 12.13 9.21
N GLU A 140 14.66 12.48 9.07
CA GLU A 140 15.50 13.21 10.02
C GLU A 140 15.64 14.72 9.69
N ALA A 141 14.92 15.24 8.69
CA ALA A 141 14.96 16.65 8.33
C ALA A 141 14.26 17.52 9.39
N PRO A 142 14.74 18.76 9.65
CA PRO A 142 14.07 19.68 10.57
C PRO A 142 12.60 19.94 10.19
N GLN A 143 11.74 20.21 11.19
CA GLN A 143 10.29 20.40 10.98
C GLN A 143 9.97 21.45 9.90
N ALA A 144 10.76 22.51 9.79
CA ALA A 144 10.54 23.54 8.78
C ALA A 144 10.77 23.02 7.35
N VAL A 145 11.71 22.07 7.17
CA VAL A 145 11.94 21.37 5.89
C VAL A 145 10.78 20.43 5.58
N GLN A 146 10.28 19.72 6.60
CA GLN A 146 9.10 18.84 6.45
C GLN A 146 7.87 19.64 6.02
N LYS A 147 7.62 20.81 6.63
CA LYS A 147 6.52 21.72 6.22
C LYS A 147 6.68 22.23 4.79
N ALA A 148 7.90 22.52 4.35
CA ALA A 148 8.13 22.90 2.96
C ALA A 148 7.87 21.71 2.00
N ALA A 149 8.20 20.49 2.41
CA ALA A 149 7.95 19.27 1.62
C ALA A 149 6.46 18.92 1.47
N GLU A 150 5.56 19.49 2.29
CA GLU A 150 4.10 19.29 2.19
C GLU A 150 3.47 20.04 1.00
N GLN A 151 4.22 20.88 0.28
CA GLN A 151 3.68 21.63 -0.85
C GLN A 151 3.24 20.71 -2.01
N PRO A 152 2.25 21.13 -2.84
CA PRO A 152 1.66 20.28 -3.88
C PRO A 152 2.62 19.85 -5.00
N THR A 153 3.75 20.56 -5.18
CA THR A 153 4.76 20.24 -6.20
C THR A 153 6.16 20.48 -5.65
N ASP A 154 7.16 19.75 -6.18
CA ASP A 154 8.59 19.93 -5.84
C ASP A 154 9.09 21.36 -6.06
N GLU A 155 8.52 22.05 -7.06
CA GLU A 155 8.81 23.45 -7.35
C GLU A 155 8.33 24.35 -6.22
N LEU A 156 7.07 24.19 -5.79
CA LEU A 156 6.52 24.95 -4.66
C LEU A 156 7.23 24.62 -3.34
N ALA A 157 7.63 23.36 -3.15
CA ALA A 157 8.36 22.93 -1.97
C ALA A 157 9.76 23.57 -1.91
N SER A 158 10.48 23.58 -3.03
CA SER A 158 11.82 24.18 -3.15
C SER A 158 11.76 25.69 -2.97
N ASP A 159 10.76 26.34 -3.56
CA ASP A 159 10.53 27.79 -3.43
C ASP A 159 10.20 28.18 -1.99
N ALA A 160 9.33 27.41 -1.33
CA ALA A 160 8.96 27.64 0.07
C ALA A 160 10.17 27.50 0.99
N LEU A 161 11.00 26.47 0.80
CA LEU A 161 12.20 26.25 1.59
C LEU A 161 13.27 27.32 1.31
N TYR A 162 13.48 27.69 0.06
CA TYR A 162 14.44 28.72 -0.32
C TYR A 162 14.07 30.07 0.30
N THR A 163 12.81 30.49 0.15
CA THR A 163 12.30 31.75 0.70
C THR A 163 12.41 31.78 2.22
N LEU A 164 12.04 30.69 2.90
CA LEU A 164 12.16 30.58 4.36
C LEU A 164 13.61 30.82 4.81
N ILE A 165 14.57 30.22 4.12
CA ILE A 165 15.99 30.33 4.45
C ILE A 165 16.52 31.74 4.17
N GLU A 166 16.14 32.37 3.05
CA GLU A 166 16.49 33.77 2.73
C GLU A 166 15.92 34.77 3.73
N ASP A 167 14.63 34.63 4.08
CA ASP A 167 13.97 35.49 5.06
C ASP A 167 14.62 35.37 6.43
N THR A 168 14.90 34.13 6.85
CA THR A 168 15.60 33.87 8.13
C THR A 168 16.99 34.48 8.11
N ALA A 169 17.76 34.26 7.05
CA ALA A 169 19.10 34.81 6.97
C ALA A 169 19.09 36.34 7.00
N THR A 170 18.14 36.97 6.29
CA THR A 170 17.97 38.43 6.27
C THR A 170 17.55 38.97 7.64
N GLN A 171 16.60 38.32 8.31
CA GLN A 171 16.12 38.71 9.64
C GLN A 171 17.25 38.70 10.69
N TYR A 172 18.19 37.77 10.57
CA TYR A 172 19.28 37.59 11.53
C TYR A 172 20.66 38.10 11.03
N GLY A 173 20.70 38.76 9.87
CA GLY A 173 21.95 39.28 9.30
C GLY A 173 22.98 38.20 8.95
N LEU A 174 22.53 37.00 8.61
CA LEU A 174 23.37 35.87 8.21
C LEU A 174 23.63 35.93 6.70
N THR A 175 24.87 35.65 6.29
CA THR A 175 25.23 35.58 4.87
C THR A 175 25.01 34.17 4.34
N ILE A 176 24.15 34.02 3.33
CA ILE A 176 23.98 32.76 2.60
C ILE A 176 25.07 32.66 1.51
N PRO A 177 25.75 31.51 1.35
CA PRO A 177 26.71 31.31 0.26
C PRO A 177 26.05 31.45 -1.11
N ALA A 178 26.72 32.10 -2.07
CA ALA A 178 26.20 32.23 -3.45
C ALA A 178 25.91 30.86 -4.11
N SER A 179 26.64 29.81 -3.71
CA SER A 179 26.39 28.43 -4.16
C SER A 179 25.00 27.92 -3.78
N PHE A 180 24.39 28.42 -2.71
CA PHE A 180 23.03 28.03 -2.30
C PHE A 180 21.99 28.47 -3.33
N THR A 181 22.05 29.75 -3.76
CA THR A 181 21.16 30.28 -4.79
C THR A 181 21.35 29.58 -6.13
N GLU A 182 22.58 29.24 -6.50
CA GLU A 182 22.86 28.49 -7.74
C GLU A 182 22.32 27.06 -7.66
N GLN A 183 22.49 26.38 -6.52
CA GLN A 183 21.94 25.04 -6.33
C GLN A 183 20.41 25.03 -6.25
N TYR A 184 19.79 26.07 -5.69
CA TYR A 184 18.35 26.27 -5.77
C TYR A 184 17.89 26.36 -7.22
N LYS A 185 18.48 27.25 -8.04
CA LYS A 185 18.11 27.37 -9.45
C LYS A 185 18.28 26.05 -10.21
N ALA A 186 19.37 25.33 -9.97
CA ALA A 186 19.67 24.06 -10.64
C ALA A 186 18.71 22.93 -10.24
N ASN A 187 18.25 22.90 -8.99
CA ASN A 187 17.44 21.82 -8.43
C ASN A 187 16.00 22.25 -8.10
N ARG A 188 15.55 23.41 -8.56
CA ARG A 188 14.24 23.98 -8.19
C ARG A 188 13.05 23.03 -8.45
N HIS A 189 13.16 22.19 -9.47
CA HIS A 189 12.14 21.21 -9.85
C HIS A 189 12.31 19.85 -9.16
N ASN A 190 13.27 19.71 -8.24
CA ASN A 190 13.58 18.49 -7.51
C ASN A 190 13.95 18.83 -6.05
N PHE A 191 12.95 18.80 -5.18
CA PHE A 191 13.07 19.23 -3.79
C PHE A 191 14.15 18.46 -3.02
N ASN A 192 14.23 17.15 -3.23
CA ASN A 192 15.19 16.32 -2.52
C ASN A 192 16.63 16.57 -2.96
N ALA A 193 16.86 16.80 -4.26
CA ALA A 193 18.18 17.16 -4.76
C ALA A 193 18.61 18.52 -4.19
N PHE A 194 17.69 19.48 -4.14
CA PHE A 194 17.94 20.79 -3.53
C PHE A 194 18.27 20.65 -2.03
N TYR A 195 17.42 19.97 -1.26
CA TYR A 195 17.62 19.82 0.18
C TYR A 195 18.90 19.05 0.51
N SER A 196 19.13 17.90 -0.12
CA SER A 196 20.30 17.06 0.17
C SER A 196 21.63 17.75 -0.14
N ALA A 197 21.70 18.49 -1.24
CA ALA A 197 22.91 19.23 -1.63
C ALA A 197 23.21 20.42 -0.67
N ASN A 198 22.16 20.99 -0.06
CA ASN A 198 22.25 22.18 0.78
C ASN A 198 22.01 21.92 2.27
N ARG A 199 21.93 20.66 2.70
CA ARG A 199 21.58 20.28 4.08
C ARG A 199 22.47 20.96 5.13
N HIS A 200 23.74 21.18 4.82
CA HIS A 200 24.69 21.87 5.68
C HIS A 200 24.38 23.36 5.92
N VAL A 201 23.68 24.03 4.99
CA VAL A 201 23.17 25.41 5.14
C VAL A 201 21.77 25.40 5.74
N ILE A 202 20.91 24.49 5.26
CA ILE A 202 19.48 24.45 5.60
C ILE A 202 19.27 23.99 7.04
N ASP A 203 19.91 22.91 7.48
CA ASP A 203 19.59 22.30 8.77
C ASP A 203 19.85 23.21 9.97
N PRO A 204 21.01 23.90 10.08
CA PRO A 204 21.26 24.79 11.21
C PRO A 204 20.23 25.94 11.30
N LEU A 205 19.86 26.51 10.15
CA LEU A 205 18.90 27.61 10.08
C LEU A 205 17.48 27.13 10.40
N ALA A 206 17.08 25.97 9.84
CA ALA A 206 15.78 25.38 10.09
C ALA A 206 15.61 24.88 11.55
N GLN A 207 16.69 24.39 12.18
CA GLN A 207 16.69 24.04 13.61
C GLN A 207 16.63 25.27 14.50
N PHE A 208 17.33 26.35 14.14
CA PHE A 208 17.27 27.61 14.88
C PHE A 208 15.84 28.19 14.93
N LEU A 209 15.08 28.05 13.83
CA LEU A 209 13.66 28.41 13.79
C LEU A 209 12.80 27.54 14.71
N ALA A 210 13.10 26.25 14.87
CA ALA A 210 12.30 25.32 15.67
C ALA A 210 12.57 25.41 17.18
N ALA A 211 13.70 25.98 17.59
CA ALA A 211 14.10 26.13 18.99
C ALA A 211 13.54 27.42 19.66
N ARG A 212 12.61 28.12 19.01
CA ARG A 212 11.95 29.34 19.50
C ARG A 212 10.45 29.16 19.56
#